data_AF-A0A352CAN3-F1
#
_entry.id   AF-A0A352CAN3-F1
#
_cell.length_a   1.000
_cell.length_b   1.000
_cell.length_c   1.000
_cell.angle_alpha   90.00
_cell.angle_beta   90.00
_cell.angle_gamma   90.00
#
_symmetry.space_group_name_H-M   'P 1'
#
loop_
_entity.id
_entity.type
_entity.pdbx_description
1 polymer ?
#
loop_
_entity_poly.entity_id
_entity_poly.type
_entity_poly.pdbx_seq_one_letter_code
_entity_poly.pdbx_strand_id
1 'polypeptide(L)'
;MEVVLMMKTLFERLWTFDTLFGPRLVRWVYLAGLIALGLTSLYWMFSGFSTGASFTSGLGGILLGVVIFVAGGIVWRFTCEFTLVLFQIHERISRLVELAERAEPYEAELELNAERQR
;
A
#
# COMPACT_ATOMS: atom_id res chain seq x y z
N MET A 1 -17.63 -19.02 -5.56
CA MET A 1 -18.68 -17.98 -5.63
C MET A 1 -18.42 -16.87 -4.61
N GLU A 2 -18.06 -17.21 -3.37
CA GLU A 2 -17.72 -16.24 -2.31
C GLU A 2 -16.58 -15.27 -2.65
N VAL A 3 -15.51 -15.75 -3.28
CA VAL A 3 -14.35 -14.92 -3.67
C VAL A 3 -14.76 -13.82 -4.66
N VAL A 4 -15.66 -14.12 -5.60
CA VAL A 4 -16.13 -13.15 -6.61
C VAL A 4 -17.05 -12.11 -5.96
N LEU A 5 -17.90 -12.53 -5.03
CA LEU A 5 -18.77 -11.65 -4.26
C LEU A 5 -17.97 -10.71 -3.36
N MET A 6 -16.96 -11.23 -2.67
CA MET A 6 -16.02 -10.46 -1.87
C MET A 6 -15.22 -9.48 -2.73
N MET A 7 -14.82 -9.86 -3.94
CA MET A 7 -14.12 -8.95 -4.86
C MET A 7 -15.01 -7.78 -5.29
N LYS A 8 -16.30 -8.04 -5.57
CA LYS A 8 -17.26 -6.99 -5.94
C LYS A 8 -17.51 -6.01 -4.79
N THR A 9 -17.68 -6.50 -3.57
CA THR A 9 -17.90 -5.64 -2.39
C THR A 9 -16.66 -4.84 -2.03
N LEU A 10 -15.47 -5.39 -2.24
CA LEU A 10 -14.22 -4.65 -2.10
C LEU A 10 -14.07 -3.57 -3.19
N PHE A 11 -14.45 -3.86 -4.44
CA PHE A 11 -14.39 -2.90 -5.54
C PHE A 11 -15.33 -1.70 -5.33
N GLU A 12 -16.58 -1.96 -4.94
CA GLU A 12 -17.56 -0.91 -4.59
C GLU A 12 -17.04 0.01 -3.47
N ARG A 13 -16.45 -0.58 -2.42
CA ARG A 13 -15.87 0.14 -1.28
C ARG A 13 -14.58 0.91 -1.63
N LEU A 14 -13.76 0.37 -2.54
CA LEU A 14 -12.58 1.04 -3.08
C LEU A 14 -12.97 2.30 -3.86
N TRP A 15 -14.09 2.25 -4.58
CA TRP A 15 -14.59 3.36 -5.38
C TRP A 15 -15.23 4.46 -4.51
N THR A 16 -15.78 4.11 -3.34
CA THR A 16 -16.45 5.09 -2.47
C THR A 16 -15.53 5.90 -1.56
N PHE A 17 -14.24 5.57 -1.39
CA PHE A 17 -13.27 6.29 -0.52
C PHE A 17 -13.73 6.62 0.93
N ASP A 18 -14.92 6.19 1.37
CA ASP A 18 -15.55 6.57 2.63
C ASP A 18 -14.90 5.95 3.88
N THR A 19 -14.06 4.94 3.70
CA THR A 19 -13.38 4.26 4.82
C THR A 19 -11.92 4.00 4.47
N LEU A 20 -10.99 4.51 5.28
CA LEU A 20 -9.56 4.22 5.17
C LEU A 20 -9.32 2.71 5.37
N PHE A 21 -9.35 1.94 4.29
CA PHE A 21 -8.98 0.51 4.24
C PHE A 21 -7.45 0.30 4.33
N GLY A 22 -6.73 1.23 4.98
CA GLY A 22 -5.30 1.52 4.77
C GLY A 22 -4.40 0.28 4.74
N PRO A 23 -4.16 -0.42 5.85
CA PRO A 23 -3.14 -1.48 5.89
C PRO A 23 -3.53 -2.75 5.12
N ARG A 24 -4.82 -3.12 5.11
CA ARG A 24 -5.29 -4.35 4.44
C ARG A 24 -5.31 -4.18 2.92
N LEU A 25 -5.67 -3.00 2.42
CA LEU A 25 -5.71 -2.72 0.99
C LEU A 25 -4.31 -2.77 0.37
N VAL A 26 -3.32 -2.15 1.03
CA VAL A 26 -1.94 -2.12 0.50
C VAL A 26 -1.38 -3.53 0.30
N ARG A 27 -1.75 -4.50 1.14
CA ARG A 27 -1.36 -5.91 0.95
C ARG A 27 -1.91 -6.50 -0.35
N TRP A 28 -3.16 -6.22 -0.69
CA TRP A 28 -3.77 -6.67 -1.95
C TRP A 28 -3.16 -5.96 -3.17
N VAL A 29 -2.91 -4.65 -3.05
CA VAL A 29 -2.23 -3.86 -4.08
C VAL A 29 -0.82 -4.38 -4.31
N TYR A 30 -0.07 -4.70 -3.24
CA TYR A 30 1.26 -5.27 -3.34
C TYR A 30 1.27 -6.55 -4.18
N LEU A 31 0.36 -7.49 -3.86
CA LEU A 31 0.24 -8.75 -4.58
C LEU A 31 -0.14 -8.52 -6.06
N ALA A 32 -1.12 -7.66 -6.32
CA ALA A 32 -1.56 -7.33 -7.68
C ALA A 32 -0.42 -6.73 -8.51
N GLY A 33 0.35 -5.79 -7.95
CA GLY A 33 1.48 -5.19 -8.64
C GLY A 33 2.65 -6.14 -8.87
N LEU A 34 2.87 -7.10 -7.97
CA LEU A 34 3.91 -8.10 -8.14
C LEU A 34 3.55 -9.09 -9.27
N ILE A 35 2.28 -9.46 -9.38
CA ILE A 35 1.75 -10.23 -10.52
C ILE A 35 1.90 -9.42 -11.81
N ALA A 36 1.50 -8.14 -11.81
CA ALA A 36 1.63 -7.26 -12.97
C ALA A 36 3.09 -7.13 -13.43
N LEU A 37 4.03 -6.88 -12.51
CA LEU A 37 5.47 -6.84 -12.79
C LEU A 37 5.99 -8.16 -13.35
N GLY A 38 5.54 -9.30 -12.80
CA GLY A 38 5.88 -10.62 -13.32
C GLY A 38 5.43 -10.79 -14.77
N LEU A 39 4.18 -10.43 -15.07
CA LEU A 39 3.64 -10.49 -16.43
C LEU A 39 4.34 -9.52 -17.39
N THR A 40 4.63 -8.29 -16.94
CA THR A 40 5.37 -7.30 -17.73
C THR A 40 6.78 -7.79 -18.03
N SER A 41 7.50 -8.29 -17.03
CA SER A 41 8.82 -8.90 -17.22
C SER A 41 8.75 -10.02 -18.25
N LEU A 42 7.80 -10.95 -18.08
CA LEU A 42 7.65 -12.08 -18.98
C LEU A 42 7.35 -11.63 -20.42
N TYR A 43 6.47 -10.64 -20.59
CA TYR A 43 6.19 -10.03 -21.89
C TYR A 43 7.45 -9.48 -22.55
N TRP A 44 8.28 -8.74 -21.82
CA TRP A 44 9.55 -8.21 -22.34
C TRP A 44 10.52 -9.32 -22.73
N MET A 45 10.62 -10.38 -21.91
CA MET A 45 11.48 -11.53 -22.22
C MET A 45 11.07 -12.22 -23.53
N PHE A 46 9.76 -12.40 -23.76
CA PHE A 46 9.27 -13.04 -25.00
C PHE A 46 9.24 -12.10 -26.20
N SER A 47 9.09 -10.78 -26.00
CA SER A 47 9.09 -9.80 -27.09
C SER A 47 10.40 -9.83 -27.90
N GLY A 48 11.52 -10.14 -27.25
CA GLY A 48 12.84 -10.27 -27.87
C GLY A 48 12.97 -11.49 -28.81
N PHE A 49 12.04 -12.44 -28.78
CA PHE A 49 12.02 -13.64 -29.64
C PHE A 49 10.90 -13.60 -30.70
N SER A 50 10.26 -12.45 -30.89
CA SER A 50 9.23 -12.27 -31.93
C SER A 50 9.79 -12.47 -33.35
N THR A 51 8.91 -12.84 -34.30
CA THR A 51 9.30 -13.22 -35.67
C THR A 51 10.12 -12.09 -36.34
N GLY A 52 11.36 -12.39 -36.71
CA GLY A 52 12.31 -11.42 -37.27
C GLY A 52 13.36 -10.89 -36.29
N ALA A 53 13.28 -11.28 -35.01
CA ALA A 53 14.25 -10.93 -34.00
C ALA A 53 15.56 -11.74 -34.16
N SER A 54 16.69 -11.07 -33.98
CA SER A 54 18.02 -11.69 -33.96
C SER A 54 18.30 -12.36 -32.61
N PHE A 55 19.27 -13.28 -32.55
CA PHE A 55 19.70 -13.90 -31.30
C PHE A 55 20.08 -12.86 -30.22
N THR A 56 20.74 -11.77 -30.64
CA THR A 56 21.11 -10.65 -29.77
C THR A 56 19.90 -9.92 -29.19
N SER A 57 18.81 -9.76 -29.95
CA SER A 57 17.58 -9.13 -29.42
C SER A 57 16.83 -10.04 -28.46
N GLY A 58 16.89 -11.36 -28.65
CA GLY A 58 16.36 -12.34 -27.69
C GLY A 58 17.06 -12.26 -26.35
N LEU A 59 18.40 -12.29 -26.35
CA LEU A 59 19.21 -12.11 -25.14
C LEU A 59 18.99 -10.74 -24.48
N GLY A 60 18.87 -9.68 -25.28
CA GLY A 60 18.53 -8.34 -24.80
C GLY A 60 17.18 -8.29 -24.09
N GLY A 61 16.14 -8.92 -24.67
CA GLY A 61 14.81 -9.01 -24.07
C GLY A 61 14.81 -9.76 -22.74
N ILE A 62 15.54 -10.88 -22.64
CA ILE A 62 15.70 -11.63 -21.38
C ILE A 62 16.32 -10.74 -20.30
N LEU A 63 17.45 -10.11 -20.62
CA LEU A 63 18.21 -9.31 -19.67
C LEU A 63 17.40 -8.10 -19.20
N LEU A 64 16.70 -7.44 -20.12
CA LEU A 64 15.83 -6.30 -19.84
C LEU A 64 14.62 -6.71 -18.99
N GLY A 65 14.00 -7.87 -19.25
CA GLY A 65 12.93 -8.40 -18.42
C GLY A 65 13.37 -8.63 -16.97
N VAL A 66 14.55 -9.26 -16.77
CA VAL A 66 15.12 -9.46 -15.43
C VAL A 66 15.37 -8.13 -14.72
N VAL A 67 15.95 -7.15 -15.43
CA VAL A 67 16.19 -5.80 -14.86
C VAL A 67 14.87 -5.13 -14.46
N ILE A 68 13.84 -5.17 -15.32
CA ILE A 68 12.51 -4.63 -15.01
C ILE A 68 11.93 -5.30 -13.77
N PHE A 69 12.00 -6.63 -13.67
CA PHE A 69 11.42 -7.34 -12.53
C PHE A 69 12.12 -6.97 -11.22
N VAL A 70 13.45 -6.93 -11.22
CA VAL A 70 14.24 -6.64 -10.03
C VAL A 70 14.11 -5.17 -9.63
N ALA A 71 14.40 -4.24 -10.54
CA ALA A 71 14.33 -2.81 -10.27
C ALA A 71 12.89 -2.37 -9.99
N GLY A 72 11.94 -2.83 -10.81
CA GLY A 72 10.52 -2.58 -10.62
C GLY A 72 10.00 -3.15 -9.31
N GLY A 73 10.43 -4.36 -8.91
CA GLY A 73 10.08 -4.96 -7.63
C GLY A 73 10.58 -4.16 -6.43
N ILE A 74 11.81 -3.62 -6.48
CA ILE A 74 12.38 -2.76 -5.44
C ILE A 74 11.56 -1.46 -5.32
N VAL A 75 11.33 -0.78 -6.44
CA VAL A 75 10.54 0.47 -6.46
C VAL A 75 9.11 0.21 -5.98
N TRP A 76 8.50 -0.88 -6.41
CA TRP A 76 7.15 -1.26 -5.98
C TRP A 76 7.09 -1.48 -4.47
N ARG A 77 8.05 -2.22 -3.92
CA ARG A 77 8.15 -2.46 -2.48
C ARG A 77 8.30 -1.15 -1.71
N PHE A 78 9.18 -0.27 -2.17
CA PHE A 78 9.38 1.04 -1.56
C PHE A 78 8.09 1.88 -1.55
N THR A 79 7.37 1.94 -2.67
CA THR A 79 6.08 2.66 -2.76
C THR A 79 5.02 2.07 -1.82
N CYS A 80 4.91 0.74 -1.73
CA CYS A 80 3.98 0.09 -0.81
C CYS A 80 4.34 0.34 0.67
N GLU A 81 5.61 0.24 1.04
CA GLU A 81 6.08 0.52 2.41
C GLU A 81 5.85 2.00 2.76
N PHE A 82 6.15 2.92 1.85
CA PHE A 82 5.90 4.35 2.04
C PHE A 82 4.42 4.64 2.26
N THR A 83 3.55 4.02 1.47
CA THR A 83 2.10 4.16 1.62
C THR A 83 1.61 3.65 2.98
N LEU A 84 2.13 2.51 3.45
CA LEU A 84 1.81 2.00 4.80
C LEU A 84 2.27 2.95 5.90
N VAL A 85 3.46 3.55 5.76
CA VAL A 85 3.98 4.52 6.71
C VAL A 85 3.09 5.75 6.79
N LEU A 86 2.62 6.28 5.65
CA LEU A 86 1.68 7.40 5.62
C LEU A 86 0.38 7.09 6.36
N PHE A 87 -0.20 5.91 6.14
CA PHE A 87 -1.39 5.49 6.88
C PHE A 87 -1.13 5.37 8.39
N GLN A 88 0.02 4.82 8.79
CA GLN A 88 0.38 4.74 10.20
C GLN A 88 0.58 6.12 10.85
N ILE A 89 1.15 7.08 10.12
CA ILE A 89 1.30 8.46 10.60
C ILE A 89 -0.08 9.07 10.84
N HIS A 90 -0.99 8.94 9.89
CA HIS A 90 -2.37 9.42 10.02
C HIS A 90 -3.06 8.83 11.26
N GLU A 91 -3.02 7.50 11.43
CA GLU A 91 -3.59 6.83 12.60
C GLU A 91 -2.99 7.31 13.94
N ARG A 92 -1.67 7.52 13.98
CA ARG A 92 -0.98 8.01 15.20
C ARG A 92 -1.37 9.44 15.54
N ILE A 93 -1.46 10.32 14.55
CA ILE A 93 -1.87 11.71 14.77
C ILE A 93 -3.31 11.77 15.28
N SER A 94 -4.24 11.05 14.65
CA SER A 94 -5.64 10.99 15.11
C SER A 94 -5.73 10.53 16.57
N ARG A 95 -4.93 9.52 16.95
CA ARG A 95 -4.88 9.04 18.34
C ARG A 95 -4.29 10.09 19.30
N LEU A 96 -3.26 10.83 18.90
CA LEU A 96 -2.69 11.88 19.75
C LEU A 96 -3.70 13.01 20.01
N VAL A 97 -4.47 13.40 19.00
CA VAL A 97 -5.54 14.40 19.16
C VAL A 97 -6.62 13.90 20.12
N GLU A 98 -7.08 12.65 19.98
CA GLU A 98 -8.06 12.05 20.89
C GLU A 98 -7.56 12.00 22.35
N LEU A 99 -6.27 11.71 22.55
CA LEU A 99 -5.67 11.69 23.89
C LEU A 99 -5.55 13.09 24.50
N ALA A 100 -5.21 14.11 23.70
CA ALA A 100 -5.14 15.49 24.17
C ALA A 100 -6.52 16.00 24.62
N GLU A 101 -7.58 15.70 23.87
CA GLU A 101 -8.95 16.08 24.20
C GLU A 101 -9.45 15.42 25.50
N ARG A 102 -9.03 14.18 25.77
CA ARG A 102 -9.36 13.50 27.05
C ARG A 102 -8.57 14.00 28.25
N ALA A 103 -7.44 14.69 28.05
CA ALA A 103 -6.62 15.20 29.14
C ALA A 103 -7.22 16.47 29.77
N GLU A 104 -7.83 17.36 28.97
CA GLU A 104 -8.45 18.60 29.46
C GLU A 104 -9.46 18.42 30.61
N PRO A 105 -10.44 17.49 30.54
CA PRO A 105 -11.39 17.32 31.65
C PRO A 105 -10.72 16.80 32.93
N TYR A 106 -9.63 16.03 32.82
CA TYR A 106 -8.88 15.56 33.99
C TYR A 106 -8.08 16.69 34.65
N GLU A 107 -7.46 17.56 33.86
CA GLU A 107 -6.77 18.74 34.39
C GLU A 107 -7.74 19.68 35.11
N ALA A 108 -8.92 19.94 34.54
CA ALA A 108 -9.96 20.74 35.19
C ALA A 108 -10.47 20.10 36.50
N GLU A 109 -10.64 18.78 36.55
CA GLU A 109 -11.03 18.07 37.77
C GLU A 109 -9.92 18.08 38.84
N LEU A 110 -8.65 17.97 38.43
CA LEU A 110 -7.51 18.07 39.33
C LEU A 110 -7.39 19.46 39.95
N GLU A 111 -7.54 20.51 39.15
CA GLU A 111 -7.53 21.90 39.64
C GLU A 111 -8.67 22.15 40.64
N LEU A 112 -9.89 21.71 40.31
CA LEU A 112 -11.05 21.82 41.21
C LEU A 112 -10.83 21.07 42.54
N ASN A 113 -10.27 19.86 42.49
CA ASN A 113 -9.98 19.07 43.68
C ASN A 113 -8.85 19.70 44.52
N ALA A 114 -7.84 20.28 43.87
CA ALA A 114 -6.78 21.02 44.55
C ALA A 114 -7.31 22.29 45.23
N GLU A 115 -8.29 22.98 44.63
CA GLU A 115 -8.98 24.11 45.26
C GLU A 115 -9.85 23.67 46.44
N ARG A 116 -10.62 22.57 46.32
CA ARG A 116 -11.45 22.04 47.43
C ARG A 116 -10.64 21.62 48.66
N GLN A 117 -9.34 21.35 48.51
CA GLN A 117 -8.46 20.96 49.61
C GLN A 117 -7.69 22.13 50.23
N ARG A 118 -7.86 23.35 49.74
CA ARG A 118 -7.35 24.59 50.36
C ARG A 118 -8.42 25.24 51.22
#